data_AF-A0A432Z8F9-F1
#
_entry.id   AF-A0A432Z8F9-F1
#
_cell.length_a   1.000
_cell.length_b   1.000
_cell.length_c   1.000
_cell.angle_alpha   90.00
_cell.angle_beta   90.00
_cell.angle_gamma   90.00
#
_symmetry.space_group_name_H-M   'P 1'
#
loop_
_entity.id
_entity.type
_entity.pdbx_description
1 polymer ?
#
loop_
_entity_poly.entity_id
_entity_poly.type
_entity_poly.pdbx_seq_one_letter_code
_entity_poly.pdbx_strand_id
1 'polypeptide(L)'
;MKTSVWVVALSALMLSSAAYGCSFRVKGGDLVRCGMSKIEVMDKIGRPDMRNTESVGVNTGYRRGGRSSETWSYVTRGDIGGKYYVTVYFSGDKVVDIKSKQVR
;
A
#
# COMPACT_ATOMS: atom_id res chain seq x y z
N MET A 1 28.41 -20.86 38.01
CA MET A 1 28.11 -19.67 37.18
C MET A 1 27.96 -20.10 35.72
N LYS A 2 26.81 -20.65 35.32
CA LYS A 2 26.57 -21.14 33.93
C LYS A 2 25.14 -20.87 33.42
N THR A 3 24.37 -20.05 34.12
CA THR A 3 22.96 -19.75 33.78
C THR A 3 22.80 -18.40 33.07
N SER A 4 23.83 -17.56 33.04
CA SER A 4 23.73 -16.18 32.53
C SER A 4 23.81 -16.06 31.01
N VAL A 5 24.29 -17.08 30.29
CA VAL A 5 24.49 -17.00 28.83
C VAL A 5 23.19 -17.22 28.05
N TRP A 6 22.24 -17.99 28.60
CA TRP A 6 20.97 -18.31 27.92
C TRP A 6 19.97 -17.15 27.92
N VAL A 7 20.08 -16.21 28.87
CA VAL A 7 19.16 -15.06 28.97
C VAL A 7 19.48 -13.99 27.92
N VAL A 8 20.73 -13.89 27.47
CA VAL A 8 21.16 -12.85 26.51
C VAL A 8 20.77 -13.21 25.06
N ALA A 9 20.60 -14.49 24.73
CA ALA A 9 20.22 -14.90 23.38
C ALA A 9 18.72 -14.67 23.07
N LEU A 10 17.86 -14.65 24.10
CA LEU A 10 16.40 -14.53 23.91
C LEU A 10 15.93 -13.08 23.74
N SER A 11 16.71 -12.09 24.20
CA SER A 11 16.38 -10.67 24.12
C SER A 11 16.71 -10.02 22.78
N ALA A 12 17.50 -10.68 21.92
CA ALA A 12 17.92 -10.14 20.62
C ALA A 12 16.87 -10.30 19.49
N LEU A 13 15.80 -11.06 19.70
CA LEU A 13 14.78 -11.35 18.67
C LEU A 13 13.64 -10.32 18.60
N MET A 14 13.60 -9.32 19.48
CA MET A 14 12.48 -8.36 19.57
C MET A 14 12.70 -7.06 18.78
N LEU A 15 13.75 -6.97 17.96
CA LEU A 15 14.08 -5.78 17.16
C LEU A 15 13.67 -5.88 15.68
N SER A 16 12.68 -6.71 15.35
CA SER A 16 12.05 -6.62 14.02
C SER A 16 11.22 -5.34 13.97
N SER A 17 11.83 -4.24 13.52
CA SER A 17 11.10 -3.04 13.11
C SER A 17 9.98 -3.48 12.16
N ALA A 18 8.73 -3.23 12.54
CA ALA A 18 7.61 -3.34 11.61
C ALA A 18 7.88 -2.34 10.49
N ALA A 19 8.54 -2.79 9.43
CA ALA A 19 8.58 -2.07 8.18
C ALA A 19 7.10 -1.98 7.77
N TYR A 20 6.49 -0.80 7.96
CA TYR A 20 5.19 -0.48 7.42
C TYR A 20 5.32 -0.52 5.89
N GLY A 21 5.31 -1.73 5.34
CA GLY A 21 5.42 -1.97 3.92
C GLY A 21 4.15 -1.49 3.28
N CYS A 22 4.26 -0.47 2.43
CA CYS A 22 3.18 -0.04 1.53
C CYS A 22 2.80 -1.20 0.62
N SER A 23 1.91 -2.05 1.11
CA SER A 23 1.45 -3.25 0.43
C SER A 23 0.16 -3.78 1.04
N PHE A 24 -0.64 -4.45 0.23
CA PHE A 24 -1.86 -5.13 0.64
C PHE A 24 -2.01 -6.43 -0.15
N ARG A 25 -2.29 -7.54 0.55
CA ARG A 25 -2.60 -8.83 -0.10
C ARG A 25 -4.10 -8.99 -0.25
N VAL A 26 -4.53 -9.12 -1.50
CA VAL A 26 -5.91 -9.39 -1.89
C VAL A 26 -6.16 -10.90 -1.86
N LYS A 27 -7.42 -11.31 -1.67
CA LYS A 27 -7.82 -12.72 -1.71
C LYS A 27 -7.31 -13.40 -2.99
N GLY A 28 -6.59 -14.51 -2.81
CA GLY A 28 -5.97 -15.25 -3.91
C GLY A 28 -4.45 -15.10 -3.97
N GLY A 29 -3.85 -14.46 -2.96
CA GLY A 29 -2.41 -14.30 -2.82
C GLY A 29 -1.82 -13.09 -3.57
N ASP A 30 -2.63 -12.38 -4.37
CA ASP A 30 -2.17 -11.24 -5.13
C ASP A 30 -1.72 -10.10 -4.22
N LEU A 31 -0.55 -9.53 -4.55
CA LEU A 31 0.06 -8.44 -3.78
C LEU A 31 0.02 -7.14 -4.57
N VAL A 32 -0.67 -6.13 -4.03
CA VAL A 32 -0.54 -4.74 -4.46
C VAL A 32 0.50 -4.07 -3.57
N ARG A 33 1.44 -3.31 -4.15
CA ARG A 33 2.53 -2.64 -3.40
C ARG A 33 2.94 -1.31 -4.03
N CYS A 34 3.61 -0.47 -3.25
CA CYS A 34 4.24 0.74 -3.75
C CYS A 34 5.15 0.47 -4.97
N GLY A 35 5.18 1.42 -5.89
CA GLY A 35 5.92 1.36 -7.15
C GLY A 35 5.20 0.62 -8.30
N MET A 36 4.07 -0.05 -8.03
CA MET A 36 3.21 -0.58 -9.09
C MET A 36 2.58 0.55 -9.90
N SER A 37 2.39 0.30 -11.19
CA SER A 37 1.62 1.14 -12.11
C SER A 37 0.12 0.99 -11.89
N LYS A 38 -0.66 1.92 -12.44
CA LYS A 38 -2.14 1.82 -12.42
C LYS A 38 -2.64 0.55 -13.08
N ILE A 39 -2.00 0.11 -14.17
CA ILE A 39 -2.40 -1.11 -14.88
C ILE A 39 -2.07 -2.37 -14.07
N GLU A 40 -0.93 -2.43 -13.38
CA GLU A 40 -0.60 -3.53 -12.48
C GLU A 40 -1.58 -3.62 -11.31
N VAL A 41 -2.02 -2.47 -10.76
CA VAL A 41 -3.05 -2.46 -9.71
C VAL A 41 -4.38 -2.96 -10.28
N MET A 42 -4.79 -2.47 -11.45
CA MET A 42 -6.04 -2.88 -12.12
C MET A 42 -6.06 -4.39 -12.43
N ASP A 43 -4.93 -4.96 -12.84
CA ASP A 43 -4.78 -6.39 -13.12
C ASP A 43 -4.99 -7.24 -11.85
N LYS A 44 -4.48 -6.77 -10.70
CA LYS A 44 -4.47 -7.52 -9.43
C LYS A 44 -5.76 -7.43 -8.61
N ILE A 45 -6.33 -6.22 -8.49
CA ILE A 45 -7.50 -5.98 -7.64
C ILE A 45 -8.74 -5.58 -8.44
N GLY A 46 -8.60 -5.40 -9.75
CA GLY A 46 -9.69 -5.00 -10.62
C GLY A 46 -10.00 -3.50 -10.55
N ARG A 47 -11.21 -3.16 -11.00
CA ARG A 47 -11.69 -1.78 -11.05
C ARG A 47 -11.97 -1.24 -9.65
N PRO A 48 -11.55 0.01 -9.34
CA PRO A 48 -11.87 0.62 -8.06
C PRO A 48 -13.35 0.95 -7.95
N ASP A 49 -13.88 0.87 -6.72
CA ASP A 49 -15.24 1.30 -6.39
C ASP A 49 -15.36 2.82 -6.48
N MET A 50 -14.30 3.55 -6.11
CA MET A 50 -14.23 5.00 -6.25
C MET A 50 -12.86 5.46 -6.75
N ARG A 51 -12.87 6.50 -7.59
CA ARG A 51 -11.67 7.13 -8.15
C ARG A 51 -11.78 8.64 -7.97
N ASN A 52 -10.77 9.23 -7.34
CA ASN A 52 -10.62 10.69 -7.23
C ASN A 52 -9.30 11.12 -7.86
N THR A 53 -9.31 12.17 -8.67
CA THR A 53 -8.12 12.73 -9.30
C THR A 53 -8.00 14.19 -8.91
N GLU A 54 -6.88 14.53 -8.29
CA GLU A 54 -6.54 15.90 -7.91
C GLU A 54 -5.34 16.35 -8.76
N SER A 55 -5.50 17.41 -9.54
CA SER A 55 -4.42 18.01 -10.32
C SER A 55 -4.06 19.37 -9.76
N VAL A 56 -2.84 19.52 -9.25
CA VAL A 56 -2.30 20.83 -8.84
C VAL A 56 -1.42 21.37 -9.96
N GLY A 57 -1.90 22.41 -10.63
CA GLY A 57 -1.19 23.16 -11.67
C GLY A 57 -1.86 23.07 -13.05
N VAL A 58 -1.93 24.21 -13.74
CA VAL A 58 -2.32 24.30 -15.15
C VAL A 58 -1.09 24.01 -16.00
N ASN A 59 -1.20 23.16 -17.02
CA ASN A 59 -0.09 22.93 -17.96
C ASN A 59 0.14 24.21 -18.78
N THR A 60 1.14 25.02 -18.42
CA THR A 60 1.48 26.28 -19.10
C THR A 60 2.53 26.12 -20.21
N GLY A 61 2.87 24.90 -20.62
CA GLY A 61 3.86 24.65 -21.68
C GLY A 61 5.33 24.88 -21.29
N TYR A 62 5.62 25.47 -20.11
CA TYR A 62 6.98 25.74 -19.63
C TYR A 62 7.38 24.83 -18.46
N ARG A 63 8.10 23.74 -18.76
CA ARG A 63 8.97 22.84 -17.93
C ARG A 63 8.57 22.45 -16.48
N ARG A 64 7.44 22.90 -15.93
CA ARG A 64 6.85 22.43 -14.67
C ARG A 64 5.45 21.92 -14.97
N GLY A 65 5.38 20.67 -15.42
CA GLY A 65 4.10 19.98 -15.57
C GLY A 65 3.37 19.92 -14.22
N GLY A 66 2.04 20.09 -14.27
CA GLY A 66 1.19 19.95 -13.08
C GLY A 66 1.41 18.60 -12.39
N ARG A 67 1.38 18.58 -11.07
CA ARG A 67 1.44 17.33 -10.30
C ARG A 67 0.01 16.81 -10.15
N SER A 68 -0.27 15.65 -10.74
CA SER A 68 -1.54 14.95 -10.52
C SER A 68 -1.36 13.85 -9.48
N SER A 69 -2.17 13.93 -8.44
CA SER A 69 -2.38 12.89 -7.44
C SER A 69 -3.69 12.18 -7.76
N GLU A 70 -3.71 10.87 -7.60
CA GLU A 70 -4.91 10.09 -7.86
C GLU A 70 -5.11 9.07 -6.74
N THR A 71 -6.36 8.90 -6.32
CA THR A 71 -6.72 8.01 -5.21
C THR A 71 -7.79 7.04 -5.66
N TRP A 72 -7.51 5.74 -5.50
CA TRP A 72 -8.43 4.65 -5.82
C TRP A 72 -8.86 3.98 -4.52
N SER A 73 -10.16 3.72 -4.38
CA SER A 73 -10.71 3.05 -3.20
C SER A 73 -11.46 1.79 -3.59
N TYR A 74 -11.31 0.76 -2.76
CA TYR A 74 -11.79 -0.59 -2.97
C TYR A 74 -12.47 -1.14 -1.73
N VAL A 75 -13.46 -2.00 -1.93
CA VAL A 75 -14.03 -2.89 -0.91
C VAL A 75 -13.75 -4.34 -1.31
N THR A 76 -12.64 -4.87 -0.84
CA THR A 76 -12.14 -6.19 -1.26
C THR A 76 -11.97 -7.15 -0.08
N ARG A 77 -11.78 -8.45 -0.36
CA ARG A 77 -11.39 -9.43 0.67
C ARG A 77 -9.88 -9.49 0.78
N GLY A 78 -9.38 -9.49 2.01
CA GLY A 78 -7.96 -9.74 2.29
C GLY A 78 -7.63 -11.22 2.11
N ASP A 79 -6.37 -11.51 1.81
CA ASP A 79 -5.88 -12.89 1.68
C ASP A 79 -5.96 -13.67 2.99
N ILE A 80 -5.78 -12.98 4.12
CA ILE A 80 -5.96 -13.50 5.48
C ILE A 80 -7.45 -13.63 5.89
N GLY A 81 -8.37 -13.48 4.95
CA GLY A 81 -9.81 -13.40 5.22
C GLY A 81 -10.26 -12.02 5.67
N GLY A 82 -11.57 -11.82 5.79
CA GLY A 82 -12.18 -10.51 6.13
C GLY A 82 -12.37 -9.58 4.92
N LYS A 83 -13.26 -8.59 5.08
CA LYS A 83 -13.50 -7.53 4.09
C LYS A 83 -12.76 -6.26 4.52
N TYR A 84 -12.17 -5.54 3.58
CA TYR A 84 -11.37 -4.35 3.83
C TYR A 84 -11.77 -3.20 2.91
N TYR A 85 -11.77 -1.99 3.48
CA TYR A 85 -11.60 -0.77 2.72
C TYR A 85 -10.11 -0.61 2.41
N VAL A 86 -9.74 -0.56 1.13
CA VAL A 86 -8.36 -0.35 0.69
C VAL A 86 -8.30 0.91 -0.16
N THR A 87 -7.41 1.82 0.19
CA THR A 87 -7.19 3.08 -0.53
C THR A 87 -5.76 3.10 -1.05
N VAL A 88 -5.62 3.20 -2.37
CA VAL A 88 -4.35 3.23 -3.09
C VAL A 88 -4.12 4.66 -3.60
N TYR A 89 -2.99 5.25 -3.21
CA TYR A 89 -2.60 6.60 -3.61
C TYR A 89 -1.54 6.52 -4.71
N PHE A 90 -1.73 7.32 -5.76
CA PHE A 90 -0.85 7.41 -6.91
C PHE A 90 -0.26 8.82 -7.04
N SER A 91 1.01 8.87 -7.42
CA SER A 91 1.67 10.06 -7.95
C SER A 91 2.03 9.80 -9.41
N GLY A 92 1.38 10.51 -10.34
CA GLY A 92 1.43 10.14 -11.76
C GLY A 92 0.84 8.74 -11.97
N ASP A 93 1.64 7.79 -12.46
CA ASP A 93 1.23 6.40 -12.69
C ASP A 93 1.61 5.44 -11.54
N LYS A 94 2.39 5.90 -10.55
CA LYS A 94 3.00 5.01 -9.55
C LYS A 94 2.29 5.05 -8.21
N VAL A 95 2.05 3.89 -7.62
CA VAL A 95 1.58 3.76 -6.23
C VAL A 95 2.63 4.32 -5.27
N VAL A 96 2.22 5.27 -4.44
CA VAL A 96 3.07 5.92 -3.42
C VAL A 96 2.64 5.61 -1.99
N ASP A 97 1.39 5.20 -1.77
CA ASP A 97 0.90 4.77 -0.46
C ASP A 97 -0.30 3.83 -0.62
N ILE A 98 -0.49 2.96 0.37
CA ILE A 98 -1.65 2.05 0.47
C ILE A 98 -2.11 2.05 1.92
N LYS A 99 -3.38 2.43 2.13
CA LYS A 99 -4.04 2.34 3.43
C LYS A 99 -5.12 1.29 3.38
N SER A 100 -5.26 0.53 4.46
CA SER A 100 -6.34 -0.45 4.58
C SER A 100 -6.97 -0.41 5.96
N LYS A 101 -8.28 -0.69 6.01
CA LYS A 101 -9.04 -0.81 7.25
C LYS A 101 -10.06 -1.93 7.11
N GLN A 102 -10.07 -2.86 8.06
CA GLN A 102 -11.06 -3.94 8.06
C GLN A 102 -12.47 -3.37 8.27
N VAL A 103 -13.42 -3.86 7.47
CA VAL A 103 -14.85 -3.59 7.65
C VAL A 103 -15.27 -4.26 8.96
N ARG A 104 -15.89 -3.49 9.86
CA ARG A 104 -16.42 -4.01 11.13
C ARG A 104 -17.58 -4.95 10.91
#